data_AF-A0A2U3LSQ8-F1
#
_entry.id   AF-A0A2U3LSQ8-F1
#
_cell.length_a   1.000
_cell.length_b   1.000
_cell.length_c   1.000
_cell.angle_alpha   90.00
_cell.angle_beta   90.00
_cell.angle_gamma   90.00
#
_symmetry.space_group_name_H-M   'P 1'
#
loop_
_entity.id
_entity.type
_entity.pdbx_description
1 polymer ?
#
loop_
_entity_poly.entity_id
_entity_poly.type
_entity_poly.pdbx_seq_one_letter_code
_entity_poly.pdbx_strand_id
1 'polypeptide(L)' 'MFAVVCESGAANANRWIAESRNVAADYERAYGKPAPRVKGLRLQINSQHTGTVAESYFGQVAFRNMPLE' A
#
# COMPACT_ATOMS: atom_id res chain seq x y z
N MET A 1 -10.61 6.69 10.43
CA MET A 1 -9.64 6.50 9.34
C MET A 1 -9.22 5.04 9.37
N PHE A 2 -9.40 4.29 8.27
CA PHE A 2 -9.01 2.88 8.21
C PHE A 2 -7.68 2.77 7.49
N ALA A 3 -6.76 2.02 8.07
CA ALA A 3 -5.47 1.72 7.47
C ALA A 3 -5.20 0.22 7.63
N VAL A 4 -4.60 -0.37 6.62
CA VAL A 4 -4.09 -1.74 6.71
C VAL A 4 -2.58 -1.66 6.61
N VAL A 5 -1.91 -2.08 7.67
CA VAL A 5 -0.45 -2.18 7.70
C VAL A 5 -0.06 -3.47 6.97
N CYS A 6 0.71 -3.36 5.89
CA CYS A 6 1.24 -4.54 5.19
C CYS A 6 2.46 -5.10 5.92
N GLU A 7 3.40 -4.22 6.25
CA GLU A 7 4.72 -4.55 6.81
C GLU A 7 5.06 -3.57 7.93
N SER A 8 5.81 -4.02 8.94
CA SER A 8 6.28 -3.16 10.02
C SER A 8 7.59 -3.65 10.63
N GLY A 9 8.34 -2.74 11.27
CA GLY A 9 9.65 -3.05 11.85
C GLY A 9 10.79 -3.04 10.83
N ALA A 10 11.98 -3.42 11.28
CA ALA A 10 13.22 -3.28 10.51
C ALA A 10 13.61 -4.52 9.67
N ALA A 11 12.86 -5.63 9.80
CA ALA A 11 13.23 -6.93 9.23
C ALA A 11 13.45 -6.92 7.71
N ASN A 12 12.69 -6.09 6.99
CA ASN A 12 12.68 -6.02 5.53
C ASN A 12 13.32 -4.73 4.97
N ALA A 13 14.06 -3.97 5.79
CA ALA A 13 14.72 -2.74 5.33
C ALA A 13 15.74 -3.01 4.19
N ASN A 14 15.87 -2.04 3.28
CA ASN A 14 16.80 -2.08 2.13
C ASN A 14 16.60 -3.25 1.16
N ARG A 15 15.36 -3.77 1.06
CA ARG A 15 14.98 -4.83 0.12
C ARG A 15 13.84 -4.36 -0.77
N TRP A 16 13.83 -4.85 -2.02
CA TRP A 16 12.63 -4.77 -2.85
C TRP A 16 11.61 -5.78 -2.35
N ILE A 17 10.42 -5.30 -1.99
CA ILE A 17 9.30 -6.14 -1.55
C ILE A 17 8.20 -6.04 -2.60
N ALA A 18 7.67 -7.19 -3.02
CA ALA A 18 6.52 -7.26 -3.90
C ALA A 18 5.23 -7.36 -3.07
N GLU A 19 4.30 -6.45 -3.30
CA GLU A 19 3.03 -6.37 -2.59
C GLU A 19 1.87 -6.61 -3.56
N SER A 20 0.98 -7.54 -3.20
CA SER A 20 -0.25 -7.84 -3.96
C SER A 20 -1.44 -7.90 -3.02
N ARG A 21 -2.49 -7.14 -3.32
CA ARG A 21 -3.61 -6.90 -2.41
C ARG A 21 -4.93 -6.85 -3.16
N ASN A 22 -5.96 -7.49 -2.60
CA ASN A 22 -7.34 -7.30 -3.04
C ASN A 22 -7.94 -6.07 -2.34
N VAL A 23 -7.73 -4.90 -2.95
CA VAL A 23 -8.18 -3.62 -2.38
C VAL A 23 -9.70 -3.50 -2.25
N ALA A 24 -10.47 -4.23 -3.07
CA ALA A 24 -11.93 -4.24 -2.99
C ALA A 24 -12.40 -4.99 -1.74
N ALA A 25 -11.83 -6.17 -1.47
CA ALA A 25 -12.12 -6.94 -0.27
C ALA A 25 -11.68 -6.21 1.02
N ASP A 26 -10.55 -5.51 0.98
CA ASP A 26 -10.10 -4.67 2.09
C ASP A 26 -11.07 -3.52 2.38
N TYR A 27 -11.58 -2.85 1.33
CA TYR A 27 -12.56 -1.78 1.46
C TYR A 27 -13.89 -2.30 2.04
N GLU A 28 -14.39 -3.43 1.55
CA GLU A 28 -15.62 -4.04 2.06
C GLU A 28 -15.50 -4.39 3.54
N ARG A 29 -14.37 -4.98 3.96
CA ARG A 29 -14.10 -5.29 5.36
C ARG A 29 -14.05 -4.03 6.23
N ALA A 30 -13.49 -2.94 5.71
CA ALA A 30 -13.32 -1.69 6.43
C ALA A 30 -14.62 -0.89 6.59
N TYR A 31 -15.47 -0.90 5.57
CA TYR A 31 -16.60 0.03 5.45
C TYR A 31 -17.96 -0.65 5.34
N GLY A 32 -18.03 -1.98 5.31
CA GLY A 32 -19.27 -2.75 5.27
C GLY A 32 -20.08 -2.60 3.98
N LYS A 33 -19.45 -2.16 2.89
CA LYS A 33 -20.11 -1.93 1.59
C LYS A 33 -19.15 -2.12 0.42
N PRO A 34 -19.68 -2.42 -0.80
CA PRO A 34 -18.84 -2.60 -1.98
C PRO A 34 -17.94 -1.40 -2.28
N ALA A 35 -16.72 -1.68 -2.72
CA ALA A 35 -15.78 -0.66 -3.14
C ALA A 35 -16.25 0.04 -4.43
N PRO A 36 -16.22 1.38 -4.50
CA PRO A 36 -16.39 2.07 -5.77
C PRO A 36 -15.18 1.81 -6.69
N ARG A 37 -15.32 2.17 -7.98
CA ARG A 37 -14.18 2.12 -8.90
C ARG A 37 -13.01 2.94 -8.37
N VAL A 38 -11.81 2.35 -8.43
CA VAL A 38 -10.57 3.03 -8.07
C VAL A 38 -10.32 4.17 -9.05
N LYS A 39 -10.14 5.39 -8.52
CA LYS A 39 -9.93 6.60 -9.34
C LYS A 39 -8.45 6.97 -9.51
N GLY A 40 -7.58 6.39 -8.69
CA GLY A 40 -6.15 6.65 -8.72
C GLY A 40 -5.42 5.95 -7.58
N LEU A 41 -4.10 5.90 -7.68
CA LEU A 41 -3.22 5.43 -6.62
C LEU A 41 -2.33 6.58 -6.17
N ARG A 42 -2.14 6.71 -4.87
CA ARG A 42 -1.17 7.64 -4.29
C ARG A 42 -0.13 6.85 -3.52
N LEU A 43 1.13 7.03 -3.91
CA LEU A 43 2.28 6.50 -3.21
C LEU A 43 2.95 7.66 -2.47
N GLN A 44 3.22 7.47 -1.18
CA GLN A 44 3.82 8.50 -0.34
C GLN A 44 4.76 7.87 0.68
N ILE A 45 5.90 8.52 0.89
CA ILE A 45 6.71 8.41 2.09
C ILE A 45 6.48 9.62 3.00
N ASN A 46 6.50 9.42 4.32
CA ASN A 46 6.39 10.50 5.30
C ASN A 46 7.42 10.34 6.43
N SER A 47 8.08 11.44 6.80
CA SER A 47 8.88 11.58 8.02
C SER A 47 8.55 12.86 8.80
N GLN A 48 7.42 13.51 8.45
CA GLN A 48 7.06 14.85 8.90
C GLN A 48 6.88 15.01 10.43
N HIS A 49 6.75 13.90 11.16
CA HIS A 49 6.56 13.91 12.62
C HIS A 49 7.73 13.31 13.40
N THR A 50 8.77 12.79 12.72
CA THR A 50 9.90 12.14 13.39
C THR A 50 11.15 13.03 13.45
N GLY A 51 11.19 14.12 12.66
CA GLY A 51 12.40 14.94 12.52
C GLY A 51 13.55 14.22 11.80
N THR A 52 13.30 13.04 11.24
CA THR A 52 14.30 12.23 10.52
C THR A 52 14.16 12.40 9.01
N VAL A 53 15.22 12.04 8.30
CA VAL A 53 15.18 11.89 6.83
C VAL A 53 14.75 10.47 6.49
N ALA A 54 13.92 10.33 5.46
CA ALA A 54 13.53 9.04 4.92
C ALA A 54 13.55 9.11 3.39
N GLU A 55 13.96 8.02 2.75
CA GLU A 55 13.97 7.85 1.30
C GLU A 55 13.23 6.57 0.93
N SER A 56 12.51 6.58 -0.19
CA SER A 56 11.87 5.39 -0.74
C SER A 56 11.89 5.44 -2.25
N TYR A 57 12.01 4.26 -2.84
CA TYR A 57 11.99 4.04 -4.27
C TYR A 57 10.74 3.24 -4.62
N PHE A 58 10.04 3.65 -5.67
CA PHE A 58 8.89 2.94 -6.18
C PHE A 58 9.25 2.31 -7.52
N GLY A 59 8.97 1.02 -7.66
CA GLY A 59 9.14 0.28 -8.91
C GLY A 59 7.91 0.39 -9.80
N GLN A 60 7.70 -0.63 -10.63
CA GLN A 60 6.51 -0.72 -11.48
C GLN A 60 5.22 -0.75 -10.66
N VAL A 61 4.24 0.05 -11.08
CA VAL A 61 2.91 0.14 -10.48
C VAL A 61 1.87 -0.19 -11.54
N ALA A 62 0.95 -1.11 -11.26
CA ALA A 62 -0.11 -1.46 -12.18
C ALA A 62 -1.41 -1.86 -11.45
N PHE A 63 -2.55 -1.44 -12.00
CA PHE A 63 -3.81 -2.12 -11.74
C PHE A 63 -3.90 -3.33 -12.65
N ARG A 64 -4.13 -4.51 -12.09
CA ARG A 64 -4.31 -5.74 -12.84
C ARG A 64 -5.67 -6.35 -12.51
N ASN A 65 -6.30 -6.96 -13.50
CA ASN A 65 -7.54 -7.72 -13.32
C ASN A 65 -7.26 -9.18 -12.92
N MET A 66 -5.99 -9.58 -12.85
CA MET A 66 -5.51 -10.90 -12.41
C MET A 66 -4.26 -10.72 -11.52
N PRO A 67 -4.04 -11.56 -10.49
CA PRO A 67 -2.80 -11.58 -9.71
C PRO A 67 -1.56 -11.86 -10.58
N LEU A 68 -0.37 -11.46 -10.13
CA LEU A 68 0.88 -12.01 -10.67
C LEU A 68 0.96 -13.50 -10.35
N GLU A 69 1.42 -14.30 -11.31
CA GLU A 69 1.92 -15.66 -11.06
C GLU A 69 3.13 -15.64 -10.12
#